data_AF-N9LSM9-F1
#
_entry.id   AF-N9LSM9-F1
#
_cell.length_a   1.000
_cell.length_b   1.000
_cell.length_c   1.000
_cell.angle_alpha   90.00
_cell.angle_beta   90.00
_cell.angle_gamma   90.00
#
_symmetry.space_group_name_H-M   'P 1'
#
loop_
_entity.id
_entity.type
_entity.pdbx_description
1 polymer ?
#
loop_
_entity_poly.entity_id
_entity_poly.type
_entity_poly.pdbx_seq_one_letter_code
_entity_poly.pdbx_strand_id
1 'polypeptide(L)'
;MGSLRDSSNSVTKYNQAEAVGWISDKLNGLTAFTMPDEIKNWFSSIGYSVPLYQSFIRQKVPRNVDWLDVLRSLSSYPSQDYYYVLLTVGAITQGGSDLPSVAIGPSHYIVINSDLKTDTGVVNKLTSDDTIVNATCFNWGKQDRIKSVSLKTLSRFIWAIIVVKRELK
;
A
#
# COMPACT_ATOMS: atom_id res chain seq x y z
N MET A 1 14.91 -9.56 6.81
CA MET A 1 14.11 -8.32 6.79
C MET A 1 12.98 -8.50 7.80
N GLY A 2 13.22 -8.08 9.04
CA GLY A 2 12.19 -8.10 10.07
C GLY A 2 11.07 -7.12 9.71
N SER A 3 9.87 -7.43 10.17
CA SER A 3 8.69 -6.55 10.19
C SER A 3 9.07 -5.07 10.15
N LEU A 4 8.36 -4.27 9.34
CA LEU A 4 8.20 -2.82 9.55
C LEU A 4 7.57 -2.66 10.93
N ARG A 5 8.41 -2.86 11.95
CA ARG A 5 8.07 -2.90 13.36
C ARG A 5 7.66 -1.48 13.69
N ASP A 6 6.36 -1.29 13.71
CA ASP A 6 5.64 -0.60 14.77
C ASP A 6 6.58 0.29 15.59
N SER A 7 6.93 1.44 15.01
CA SER A 7 7.86 2.35 15.65
C SER A 7 7.13 2.89 16.88
N SER A 8 7.70 2.68 18.06
CA SER A 8 7.17 3.00 19.40
C SER A 8 6.57 4.42 19.60
N ASN A 9 6.68 5.29 18.60
CA ASN A 9 6.04 6.61 18.49
C ASN A 9 4.59 6.57 17.95
N SER A 10 4.16 5.48 17.28
CA SER A 10 2.77 5.29 16.83
C SER A 10 1.84 5.03 18.01
N VAL A 11 2.27 4.19 18.96
CA VAL A 11 1.53 3.84 20.18
C VAL A 11 1.37 5.03 21.14
N THR A 12 2.36 5.94 21.22
CA THR A 12 2.26 7.14 22.07
C THR A 12 1.34 8.21 21.47
N LYS A 13 1.32 8.36 20.14
CA LYS A 13 0.36 9.25 19.44
C LYS A 13 -1.07 8.67 19.44
N TYR A 14 -1.20 7.35 19.44
CA TYR A 14 -2.47 6.61 19.55
C TYR A 14 -3.25 7.02 20.82
N ASN A 15 -2.59 6.98 21.98
CA ASN A 15 -3.20 7.38 23.25
C ASN A 15 -3.56 8.88 23.31
N GLN A 16 -2.82 9.75 22.59
CA GLN A 16 -3.12 11.18 22.57
C GLN A 16 -4.28 11.53 21.63
N ALA A 17 -4.39 10.90 20.46
CA ALA A 17 -5.44 11.20 19.49
C ALA A 17 -6.83 10.72 19.95
N GLU A 18 -6.91 9.60 20.68
CA GLU A 18 -8.14 9.16 21.36
C GLU A 18 -8.53 10.12 22.50
N ALA A 19 -7.56 10.65 23.26
CA ALA A 19 -7.82 11.51 24.40
C ALA A 19 -8.34 12.91 24.05
N VAL A 20 -8.10 13.42 22.84
CA VAL A 20 -8.55 14.77 22.41
C VAL A 20 -9.73 14.79 21.43
N GLY A 21 -10.31 13.65 21.05
CA GLY A 21 -11.56 13.61 20.28
C GLY A 21 -11.47 14.19 18.85
N TRP A 22 -10.29 14.18 18.24
CA TRP A 22 -10.07 14.72 16.88
C TRP A 22 -10.56 13.81 15.75
N ILE A 23 -11.07 12.63 16.08
CA ILE A 23 -11.51 11.62 15.12
C ILE A 23 -12.96 11.26 15.46
N SER A 24 -13.87 11.44 14.50
CA SER A 24 -15.26 11.01 14.61
C SER A 24 -15.33 9.51 14.89
N ASP A 25 -16.20 9.09 15.82
CA ASP A 25 -16.36 7.71 16.33
C ASP A 25 -16.44 6.59 15.26
N LYS A 26 -16.74 6.92 14.00
CA LYS A 26 -16.76 5.96 12.89
C LYS A 26 -15.36 5.57 12.36
N LEU A 27 -14.30 6.22 12.82
CA LEU A 27 -12.90 5.96 12.44
C LEU A 27 -12.06 5.34 13.56
N ASN A 28 -12.66 5.00 14.71
CA ASN A 28 -11.96 4.47 15.89
C ASN A 28 -11.23 3.12 15.64
N GLY A 29 -11.51 2.43 14.53
CA GLY A 29 -10.78 1.23 14.10
C GLY A 29 -9.64 1.46 13.10
N LEU A 30 -9.35 2.71 12.71
CA LEU A 30 -8.43 3.06 11.61
C LEU A 30 -7.06 3.60 12.08
N THR A 31 -6.68 3.39 13.34
CA THR A 31 -5.66 4.22 14.01
C THR A 31 -4.29 3.57 14.30
N ALA A 32 -3.91 2.46 13.68
CA ALA A 32 -2.62 1.80 13.97
C ALA A 32 -1.70 1.56 12.74
N PHE A 33 -1.57 2.54 11.85
CA PHE A 33 -0.55 2.48 10.78
C PHE A 33 0.26 3.76 10.70
N THR A 34 1.56 3.65 10.40
CA THR A 34 2.45 4.78 10.14
C THR A 34 1.97 5.55 8.92
N MET A 35 1.93 6.88 8.93
CA MET A 35 1.39 7.63 7.79
C MET A 35 2.26 7.44 6.54
N PRO A 36 1.68 7.42 5.32
CA PRO A 36 2.46 7.24 4.09
C PRO A 36 3.58 8.27 3.92
N ASP A 37 3.36 9.52 4.34
CA ASP A 37 4.39 10.57 4.36
C ASP A 37 5.55 10.22 5.29
N GLU A 38 5.26 9.66 6.47
CA GLU A 38 6.28 9.25 7.45
C GLU A 38 7.15 8.11 6.87
N ILE A 39 6.54 7.13 6.20
CA ILE A 39 7.28 6.05 5.54
C ILE A 39 8.13 6.57 4.37
N LYS A 40 7.56 7.43 3.51
CA LYS A 40 8.29 8.04 2.39
C LYS A 40 9.47 8.88 2.88
N ASN A 41 9.28 9.63 3.96
CA ASN A 41 10.34 10.44 4.56
C ASN A 41 11.41 9.57 5.23
N TRP A 42 11.02 8.48 5.88
CA TRP A 42 11.96 7.51 6.43
C TRP A 42 12.85 6.90 5.34
N PHE A 43 12.27 6.37 4.24
CA PHE A 43 13.05 5.86 3.10
C PHE A 43 14.03 6.89 2.55
N SER A 44 13.58 8.15 2.40
CA SER A 44 14.43 9.23 1.93
C SER A 44 15.57 9.54 2.90
N SER A 45 15.30 9.52 4.22
CA SER A 45 16.29 9.83 5.26
C SER A 45 17.39 8.79 5.39
N ILE A 46 17.10 7.52 5.07
CA ILE A 46 18.08 6.42 5.09
C ILE A 46 18.79 6.24 3.75
N GLY A 47 18.59 7.15 2.79
CA GLY A 47 19.34 7.20 1.53
C GLY A 47 18.64 6.58 0.31
N TYR A 48 17.40 6.11 0.41
CA TYR A 48 16.69 5.56 -0.75
C TYR A 48 16.06 6.63 -1.65
N SER A 49 15.96 6.33 -2.94
CA SER A 49 15.19 7.13 -3.91
C SER A 49 13.74 6.69 -3.95
N VAL A 50 12.81 7.66 -3.86
CA VAL A 50 11.36 7.43 -3.94
C VAL A 50 10.82 8.12 -5.21
N PRO A 51 10.91 7.50 -6.40
CA PRO A 51 10.52 8.13 -7.66
C PRO A 51 9.01 8.30 -7.84
N LEU A 52 8.18 7.52 -7.13
CA LEU A 52 6.73 7.65 -7.15
C LEU A 52 6.19 7.61 -5.72
N TYR A 53 5.37 8.61 -5.40
CA TYR A 53 4.62 8.69 -4.15
C TYR A 53 3.21 9.18 -4.47
N GLN A 54 2.21 8.34 -4.16
CA GLN A 54 0.80 8.68 -4.24
C GLN A 54 0.12 8.25 -2.95
N SER A 55 -0.66 9.13 -2.34
CA SER A 55 -1.49 8.82 -1.18
C SER A 55 -2.72 9.70 -1.17
N PHE A 56 -3.87 9.15 -0.80
CA PHE A 56 -5.08 9.95 -0.57
C PHE A 56 -5.25 10.41 0.88
N ILE A 57 -4.39 9.95 1.79
CA ILE A 57 -4.46 10.30 3.20
C ILE A 57 -4.06 11.76 3.41
N ARG A 58 -4.87 12.53 4.15
CA ARG A 58 -4.71 13.98 4.46
C ARG A 58 -4.81 14.95 3.27
N GLN A 59 -5.28 14.51 2.10
CA GLN A 59 -5.56 15.46 1.02
C GLN A 59 -6.77 16.33 1.39
N LYS A 60 -6.56 17.64 1.58
CA LYS A 60 -7.60 18.64 1.92
C LYS A 60 -8.69 18.80 0.84
N VAL A 61 -8.49 18.19 -0.33
CA VAL A 61 -9.43 18.16 -1.46
C VAL A 61 -9.38 16.73 -2.00
N PRO A 62 -10.51 16.07 -2.28
CA PRO A 62 -10.47 14.79 -2.97
C PRO A 62 -10.01 15.03 -4.40
N ARG A 63 -8.71 14.88 -4.67
CA ARG A 63 -8.31 14.45 -6.01
C ARG A 63 -8.46 12.94 -6.00
N ASN A 64 -9.42 12.45 -6.77
CA ASN A 64 -9.57 11.03 -7.05
C ASN A 64 -8.23 10.54 -7.62
N VAL A 65 -7.38 9.97 -6.77
CA VAL A 65 -6.20 9.25 -7.25
C VAL A 65 -6.75 8.10 -8.08
N ASP A 66 -6.47 8.13 -9.38
CA ASP A 66 -6.84 7.02 -10.25
C ASP A 66 -5.89 5.85 -9.95
N TRP A 67 -6.27 5.04 -8.96
CA TRP A 67 -5.47 3.89 -8.55
C TRP A 67 -5.29 2.86 -9.66
N LEU A 68 -6.18 2.81 -10.67
CA LEU A 68 -5.98 1.96 -11.83
C LEU A 68 -4.79 2.45 -12.65
N ASP A 69 -4.74 3.75 -12.97
CA ASP A 69 -3.62 4.33 -13.71
C ASP A 69 -2.30 4.22 -12.92
N VAL A 70 -2.34 4.47 -11.61
CA VAL A 70 -1.16 4.31 -10.74
C VAL A 70 -0.66 2.86 -10.77
N LEU A 71 -1.53 1.86 -10.60
CA LEU A 71 -1.13 0.44 -10.66
C LEU A 71 -0.57 0.06 -12.04
N ARG A 72 -1.13 0.59 -13.12
CA ARG A 72 -0.62 0.38 -14.49
C ARG A 72 0.74 1.04 -14.71
N SER A 73 0.99 2.19 -14.09
CA SER A 73 2.26 2.90 -14.17
C SER A 73 3.42 2.15 -13.49
N LEU A 74 3.14 1.18 -12.61
CA LEU A 74 4.16 0.37 -11.94
C LEU A 74 5.04 -0.42 -12.93
N SER A 75 4.54 -0.70 -14.14
CA SER A 75 5.35 -1.28 -15.23
C SER A 75 6.58 -0.45 -15.60
N SER A 76 6.61 0.86 -15.29
CA SER A 76 7.78 1.72 -15.50
C SER A 76 8.87 1.55 -14.44
N TYR A 77 8.61 0.74 -13.41
CA TYR A 77 9.49 0.53 -12.25
C TYR A 77 9.76 -0.97 -12.01
N PRO A 78 10.53 -1.66 -12.85
CA PRO A 78 10.72 -3.11 -12.75
C PRO A 78 11.12 -3.60 -11.35
N SER A 79 10.50 -4.68 -10.87
CA SER A 79 10.69 -5.17 -9.49
C SER A 79 12.11 -5.66 -9.15
N GLN A 80 12.95 -5.88 -10.16
CA GLN A 80 14.38 -6.15 -9.99
C GLN A 80 15.12 -4.94 -9.39
N ASP A 81 14.67 -3.72 -9.71
CA ASP A 81 15.30 -2.45 -9.35
C ASP A 81 14.49 -1.69 -8.29
N TYR A 82 13.20 -2.01 -8.15
CA TYR A 82 12.27 -1.32 -7.27
C TYR A 82 11.47 -2.28 -6.38
N TYR A 83 10.95 -1.77 -5.27
CA TYR A 83 9.88 -2.41 -4.50
C TYR A 83 8.71 -1.43 -4.34
N TYR A 84 7.50 -1.96 -4.23
CA TYR A 84 6.29 -1.15 -4.07
C TYR A 84 5.73 -1.35 -2.67
N VAL A 85 5.68 -0.29 -1.88
CA VAL A 85 5.03 -0.29 -0.56
C VAL A 85 3.60 0.20 -0.73
N LEU A 86 2.64 -0.67 -0.41
CA LEU A 86 1.21 -0.39 -0.54
C LEU A 86 0.58 -0.26 0.83
N LEU A 87 -0.17 0.82 1.06
CA LEU A 87 -1.12 0.90 2.15
C LEU A 87 -2.47 0.33 1.68
N THR A 88 -2.93 -0.72 2.35
CA THR A 88 -4.07 -1.54 1.92
C THR A 88 -4.79 -2.16 3.13
N VAL A 89 -5.64 -3.16 2.89
CA VAL A 89 -6.23 -4.03 3.90
C VAL A 89 -5.51 -5.38 3.92
N GLY A 90 -5.34 -5.98 5.11
CA GLY A 90 -4.72 -7.31 5.23
C GLY A 90 -5.43 -8.40 4.40
N ALA A 91 -6.75 -8.25 4.18
CA ALA A 91 -7.57 -9.13 3.36
C ALA A 91 -7.14 -9.24 1.88
N ILE A 92 -6.31 -8.32 1.38
CA ILE A 92 -5.78 -8.38 0.00
C ILE A 92 -4.72 -9.48 -0.19
N THR A 93 -4.17 -10.02 0.89
CA THR A 93 -3.14 -11.06 0.86
C THR A 93 -3.77 -12.45 0.94
N GLN A 94 -3.13 -13.48 0.36
CA GLN A 94 -3.65 -14.85 0.39
C GLN A 94 -3.82 -15.38 1.81
N GLY A 95 -2.93 -15.00 2.74
CA GLY A 95 -3.07 -15.33 4.17
C GLY A 95 -4.13 -14.52 4.93
N GLY A 96 -4.76 -13.52 4.31
CA GLY A 96 -5.77 -12.66 4.93
C GLY A 96 -7.20 -13.20 4.86
N SER A 97 -8.08 -12.61 5.68
CA SER A 97 -9.53 -12.86 5.66
C SER A 97 -10.18 -12.51 4.32
N ASP A 98 -11.44 -12.86 4.14
CA ASP A 98 -12.19 -12.48 2.94
C ASP A 98 -12.24 -10.97 2.73
N LEU A 99 -12.23 -10.57 1.44
CA LEU A 99 -12.32 -9.16 1.08
C LEU A 99 -13.73 -8.64 1.40
N PRO A 100 -13.86 -7.53 2.14
CA PRO A 100 -15.16 -6.95 2.40
C PRO A 100 -15.76 -6.40 1.10
N SER A 101 -17.09 -6.39 1.01
CA SER A 101 -17.79 -5.81 -0.15
C SER A 101 -17.55 -4.30 -0.29
N VAL A 102 -17.29 -3.62 0.82
CA VAL A 102 -17.02 -2.18 0.92
C VAL A 102 -15.63 -1.97 1.51
N ALA A 103 -14.86 -1.03 0.94
CA ALA A 103 -13.59 -0.60 1.50
C ALA A 103 -13.84 0.30 2.72
N ILE A 104 -13.59 -0.22 3.92
CA ILE A 104 -13.88 0.47 5.19
C ILE A 104 -12.73 1.42 5.59
N GLY A 105 -11.52 1.18 5.08
CA GLY A 105 -10.32 1.99 5.30
C GLY A 105 -9.06 1.10 5.29
N PRO A 106 -7.85 1.68 5.36
CA PRO A 106 -6.65 0.87 5.34
C PRO A 106 -6.37 0.29 6.73
N SER A 107 -5.73 -0.87 6.76
CA SER A 107 -5.32 -1.52 8.01
C SER A 107 -3.88 -2.00 7.99
N HIS A 108 -3.22 -2.03 6.82
CA HIS A 108 -1.92 -2.67 6.73
C HIS A 108 -1.03 -2.18 5.59
N TYR A 109 0.28 -2.28 5.79
CA TYR A 109 1.27 -2.12 4.73
C TYR A 109 1.76 -3.46 4.23
N ILE A 110 1.80 -3.63 2.91
CA ILE A 110 2.48 -4.75 2.27
C ILE A 110 3.57 -4.23 1.35
N VAL A 111 4.62 -5.03 1.16
CA VAL A 111 5.68 -4.71 0.20
C VAL A 111 5.60 -5.69 -0.95
N ILE A 112 5.17 -5.24 -2.11
CA ILE A 112 5.23 -6.05 -3.33
C ILE A 112 6.70 -6.15 -3.76
N ASN A 113 7.19 -7.38 -3.91
CA ASN A 113 8.57 -7.68 -4.27
C ASN A 113 8.71 -8.42 -5.61
N SER A 114 7.63 -8.44 -6.42
CA SER A 114 7.61 -8.86 -7.82
C SER A 114 6.88 -7.82 -8.68
N ASP A 115 6.93 -7.97 -10.00
CA ASP A 115 6.03 -7.20 -10.86
C ASP A 115 4.57 -7.60 -10.56
N LEU A 116 3.65 -6.65 -10.76
CA LEU A 116 2.23 -6.95 -10.80
C LEU A 116 1.93 -7.59 -12.16
N LYS A 117 1.51 -8.85 -12.16
CA LYS A 117 1.35 -9.67 -13.37
C LYS A 117 -0.08 -10.12 -13.57
N THR A 118 -0.40 -10.40 -14.83
CA THR A 118 -1.57 -11.12 -15.31
C THR A 118 -1.10 -12.44 -15.93
N ASP A 119 -2.02 -13.25 -16.44
CA ASP A 119 -1.67 -14.47 -17.19
C ASP A 119 -0.93 -14.16 -18.52
N THR A 120 -1.02 -12.93 -19.02
CA THR A 120 -0.47 -12.50 -20.31
C THR A 120 0.76 -11.60 -20.19
N GLY A 121 1.15 -11.18 -18.98
CA GLY A 121 2.35 -10.37 -18.78
C GLY A 121 2.28 -9.40 -17.61
N VAL A 122 3.11 -8.37 -17.63
CA VAL A 122 3.12 -7.32 -16.59
C VAL A 122 1.95 -6.35 -16.82
N VAL A 123 1.26 -5.98 -15.75
CA VAL A 123 0.17 -5.00 -15.77
C VAL A 123 0.69 -3.67 -16.32
N ASN A 124 0.02 -3.13 -17.33
CA ASN A 124 0.40 -1.91 -18.01
C ASN A 124 -0.84 -1.14 -18.50
N LYS A 125 -0.65 -0.04 -19.24
CA LYS A 125 -1.73 0.84 -19.72
C LYS A 125 -2.81 0.14 -20.55
N LEU A 126 -2.50 -1.00 -21.18
CA LEU A 126 -3.42 -1.79 -22.00
C LEU A 126 -4.15 -2.88 -21.21
N THR A 127 -3.75 -3.14 -19.96
CA THR A 127 -4.39 -4.15 -19.12
C THR A 127 -5.80 -3.72 -18.75
N SER A 128 -6.79 -4.57 -19.01
CA SER A 128 -8.20 -4.30 -18.67
C SER A 128 -8.43 -4.28 -17.15
N ASP A 129 -9.41 -3.48 -16.73
CA ASP A 129 -9.86 -3.35 -15.34
C ASP A 129 -10.25 -4.70 -14.71
N ASP A 130 -10.86 -5.57 -15.50
CA ASP A 130 -11.39 -6.86 -15.04
C ASP A 130 -10.35 -7.99 -15.07
N THR A 131 -9.13 -7.72 -15.55
CA THR A 131 -8.07 -8.73 -15.60
C THR A 131 -7.60 -9.11 -14.19
N ILE A 132 -7.50 -10.42 -13.95
CA ILE A 132 -6.98 -10.95 -12.69
C ILE A 132 -5.49 -10.65 -12.58
N VAL A 133 -5.09 -10.13 -11.43
CA VAL A 133 -3.70 -9.80 -11.13
C VAL A 133 -3.13 -10.66 -10.02
N ASN A 134 -1.84 -10.89 -10.09
CA ASN A 134 -1.06 -11.58 -9.07
C ASN A 134 0.31 -10.92 -8.88
N ALA A 135 0.85 -11.04 -7.68
CA ALA A 135 2.15 -10.55 -7.29
C ALA A 135 2.57 -11.25 -6.00
N THR A 136 3.86 -11.42 -5.80
CA THR A 136 4.41 -11.81 -4.51
C THR A 136 4.60 -10.57 -3.65
N CYS A 137 4.34 -10.71 -2.36
CA CYS A 137 4.52 -9.63 -1.41
C CYS A 137 5.15 -10.14 -0.11
N PHE A 138 5.65 -9.20 0.66
CA PHE A 138 6.04 -9.41 2.04
C PHE A 138 4.95 -8.84 2.94
N ASN A 139 4.47 -9.67 3.86
CA ASN A 139 3.37 -9.40 4.76
C ASN A 139 3.74 -9.97 6.14
N TRP A 140 3.71 -9.15 7.20
CA TRP A 140 4.04 -9.57 8.58
C TRP A 140 5.29 -10.45 8.75
N GLY A 141 6.41 -10.09 8.12
CA GLY A 141 7.65 -10.84 8.34
C GLY A 141 7.79 -12.11 7.50
N LYS A 142 6.81 -12.45 6.66
CA LYS A 142 6.83 -13.62 5.77
C LYS A 142 6.53 -13.26 4.32
N GLN A 143 7.03 -14.11 3.42
CA GLN A 143 6.65 -14.09 2.02
C GLN A 143 5.18 -14.55 1.90
N ASP A 144 4.40 -13.82 1.10
CA ASP A 144 2.98 -14.04 0.84
C ASP A 144 2.70 -13.68 -0.64
N ARG A 145 1.43 -13.69 -1.03
CA ARG A 145 0.95 -13.28 -2.36
C ARG A 145 -0.28 -12.41 -2.20
N ILE A 146 -0.52 -11.53 -3.16
CA ILE A 146 -1.84 -10.91 -3.26
C ILE A 146 -2.87 -11.97 -3.69
N LYS A 147 -4.12 -11.84 -3.23
CA LYS A 147 -5.23 -12.68 -3.69
C LYS A 147 -5.44 -12.48 -5.19
N SER A 148 -5.88 -13.54 -5.87
CA SER A 148 -6.30 -13.47 -7.28
C SER A 148 -7.59 -12.66 -7.37
N VAL A 149 -7.46 -11.37 -7.68
CA VAL A 149 -8.57 -10.42 -7.82
C VAL A 149 -8.38 -9.60 -9.08
N SER A 150 -9.46 -8.99 -9.58
CA SER A 150 -9.33 -8.08 -10.72
C SER A 150 -8.51 -6.84 -10.35
N LEU A 151 -7.86 -6.23 -11.35
CA LEU A 151 -7.14 -4.96 -11.20
C LEU A 151 -8.02 -3.86 -10.57
N LYS A 152 -9.29 -3.80 -10.99
CA LYS A 152 -10.32 -2.92 -10.41
C LYS A 152 -10.66 -3.24 -8.96
N THR A 153 -10.64 -4.50 -8.57
CA THR A 153 -10.84 -4.87 -7.17
C THR A 153 -9.64 -4.45 -6.34
N LEU A 154 -8.41 -4.72 -6.80
CA LEU A 154 -7.19 -4.30 -6.13
C LEU A 154 -7.16 -2.77 -5.92
N SER A 155 -7.47 -1.99 -6.96
CA SER A 155 -7.41 -0.52 -6.91
C SER A 155 -8.33 0.10 -5.85
N ARG A 156 -9.48 -0.53 -5.56
CA ARG A 156 -10.42 -0.11 -4.50
C ARG A 156 -9.85 -0.23 -3.09
N PHE A 157 -8.84 -1.08 -2.91
CA PHE A 157 -8.20 -1.35 -1.62
C PHE A 157 -6.81 -0.73 -1.51
N ILE A 158 -6.48 0.28 -2.31
CA ILE A 158 -5.23 1.02 -2.19
C ILE A 158 -5.48 2.40 -1.61
N TRP A 159 -4.69 2.74 -0.59
CA TRP A 159 -4.70 4.06 0.06
C TRP A 159 -3.42 4.87 -0.17
N ALA A 160 -2.31 4.17 -0.41
CA ALA A 160 -1.04 4.76 -0.78
C ALA A 160 -0.19 3.77 -1.55
N ILE A 161 0.63 4.31 -2.47
CA ILE A 161 1.69 3.59 -3.17
C ILE A 161 2.97 4.41 -3.04
N ILE A 162 4.03 3.76 -2.57
CA ILE A 162 5.38 4.30 -2.48
C ILE A 162 6.28 3.36 -3.29
N VAL A 163 6.82 3.84 -4.41
CA VAL A 163 7.82 3.09 -5.17
C VAL A 163 9.18 3.53 -4.67
N VAL A 164 10.03 2.56 -4.35
CA VAL A 164 11.35 2.83 -3.81
C VAL A 164 12.39 2.05 -4.61
N LYS A 165 13.46 2.73 -5.01
CA LYS A 165 14.60 2.11 -5.69
C LYS A 165 15.37 1.26 -4.68
N ARG A 166 15.79 0.05 -5.06
CA ARG A 166 16.53 -0.90 -4.20
C ARG A 166 17.95 -0.45 -3.88
N GLU A 167 18.52 0.41 -4.71
CA GLU A 167 19.85 0.98 -4.51
C GLU A 167 19.79 2.20 -3.58
N LEU A 168 20.75 2.27 -2.66
CA LEU A 168 21.02 3.49 -1.91
C LEU A 168 21.65 4.55 -2.84
N LYS A 169 21.30 5.81 -2.62
CA LYS A 169 21.93 6.95 -3.29
C LYS A 169 23.35 7.18 -2.78
#